data_AF-G0EGX4-F1
#
_entry.id   AF-G0EGX4-F1
#
_cell.length_a   1.000
_cell.length_b   1.000
_cell.length_c   1.000
_cell.angle_alpha   90.00
_cell.angle_beta   90.00
_cell.angle_gamma   90.00
#
_symmetry.space_group_name_H-M   'P 1'
#
loop_
_entity.id
_entity.type
_entity.pdbx_description
1 polymer ?
#
loop_
_entity_poly.entity_id
_entity_poly.type
_entity_poly.pdbx_seq_one_letter_code
_entity_poly.pdbx_strand_id
1 'polypeptide(L)' 'MRVSEVLSIRVPRDLKKRMMALRDVVDWRREIIAFLEERVRYYERLVALREAEELLRGHPVLPRGMVVRMVREDRDSG' A
#
# COMPACT_ATOMS: atom_id res chain seq x y z
N MET A 1 -19.22 -19.38 5.39
CA MET A 1 -18.32 -19.34 6.57
C MET A 1 -17.90 -17.89 6.75
N ARG A 2 -18.22 -17.23 7.87
CA ARG A 2 -17.62 -15.90 8.15
C ARG A 2 -16.19 -16.17 8.60
N VAL A 3 -15.23 -16.00 7.70
CA VAL A 3 -13.81 -16.24 8.01
C VAL A 3 -13.30 -15.01 8.75
N SER A 4 -13.02 -15.15 10.04
CA SER A 4 -12.46 -14.10 10.87
C SER A 4 -11.37 -14.69 11.76
N GLU A 5 -10.18 -14.10 11.70
CA GLU A 5 -9.03 -14.48 12.52
C GLU A 5 -8.89 -13.54 13.73
N VAL A 6 -8.29 -14.03 14.83
CA VAL A 6 -8.08 -13.23 16.05
C VAL A 6 -6.70 -12.59 16.02
N LEU A 7 -6.66 -11.26 16.12
CA LEU A 7 -5.44 -10.48 16.28
C LEU A 7 -5.23 -10.08 17.74
N SER A 8 -4.24 -10.67 18.41
CA SER A 8 -3.86 -10.33 19.79
C SER A 8 -2.61 -9.45 19.82
N ILE A 9 -2.76 -8.18 20.24
CA ILE A 9 -1.65 -7.22 20.34
C ILE A 9 -1.43 -6.83 21.79
N ARG A 10 -0.17 -6.89 22.26
CA ARG A 10 0.22 -6.35 23.56
C ARG A 10 0.30 -4.83 23.48
N VAL A 11 -0.43 -4.15 24.35
CA VAL A 11 -0.43 -2.69 24.46
C VAL A 11 -0.02 -2.23 25.86
N PRO A 12 0.50 -1.01 26.03
CA PRO A 12 0.76 -0.44 27.35
C PRO A 12 -0.49 -0.50 28.25
N ARG A 13 -0.29 -0.85 29.52
CA ARG A 13 -1.40 -1.05 30.47
C ARG A 13 -2.25 0.20 30.64
N ASP A 14 -1.64 1.37 30.63
CA ASP A 14 -2.35 2.65 30.74
C ASP A 14 -3.25 2.94 29.54
N LEU A 15 -2.79 2.65 28.32
CA LEU A 15 -3.60 2.77 27.11
C LEU A 15 -4.84 1.87 27.20
N LYS A 16 -4.66 0.60 27.59
CA LYS A 16 -5.80 -0.32 27.74
C LYS A 16 -6.83 0.19 28.76
N LYS A 17 -6.38 0.79 29.87
CA LYS A 17 -7.29 1.40 30.85
C LYS A 17 -8.10 2.55 30.26
N ARG A 18 -7.45 3.48 29.54
CA ARG A 18 -8.13 4.59 28.88
C ARG A 18 -9.13 4.11 27.83
N MET A 19 -8.76 3.09 27.05
CA MET A 19 -9.70 2.46 26.11
C MET A 19 -10.90 1.86 26.83
N MET A 20 -10.70 1.14 27.93
CA MET A 20 -11.79 0.55 28.72
C MET A 20 -12.72 1.58 29.35
N ALA A 21 -12.20 2.75 29.73
CA ALA A 21 -12.98 3.85 30.29
C ALA A 21 -13.89 4.51 29.24
N LEU A 22 -13.50 4.45 27.96
CA LEU A 22 -14.24 5.05 26.84
C LEU A 22 -15.11 4.03 26.07
N ARG A 23 -15.17 2.78 26.51
CA ARG A 23 -15.82 1.68 25.75
C ARG A 23 -17.32 1.90 25.49
N ASP A 24 -17.99 2.70 26.33
CA ASP A 24 -19.43 2.96 26.22
C ASP A 24 -19.72 4.08 25.20
N VAL A 25 -18.67 4.78 24.74
CA VAL A 25 -18.75 5.87 23.76
C VAL A 25 -18.06 5.50 22.45
N VAL A 26 -17.03 4.64 22.50
CA VAL A 26 -16.19 4.28 21.35
C VAL A 26 -16.27 2.79 21.06
N ASP A 27 -16.65 2.43 19.83
CA ASP A 27 -16.52 1.08 19.30
C ASP A 27 -15.07 0.81 18.88
N TRP A 28 -14.24 0.39 19.84
CA TRP A 28 -12.84 0.09 19.60
C TRP A 28 -12.61 -1.00 18.54
N ARG A 29 -13.56 -1.94 18.35
CA ARG A 29 -13.42 -2.95 17.30
C ARG A 29 -13.49 -2.27 15.94
N ARG A 30 -14.50 -1.44 15.73
CA ARG A 30 -14.69 -0.71 14.46
C ARG A 30 -13.52 0.25 14.20
N GLU A 31 -13.12 1.04 15.20
CA GLU A 31 -12.03 2.00 15.07
C GLU A 31 -10.70 1.33 14.69
N ILE A 32 -10.34 0.24 15.38
CA ILE A 32 -9.08 -0.45 15.12
C ILE A 32 -9.10 -1.13 13.75
N ILE A 33 -10.20 -1.77 13.36
CA ILE A 33 -10.32 -2.41 12.04
C ILE A 33 -10.20 -1.35 10.93
N ALA A 34 -10.96 -0.25 11.03
CA ALA A 34 -10.93 0.81 10.03
C ALA A 34 -9.52 1.41 9.89
N PHE A 35 -8.84 1.65 11.01
CA PHE A 35 -7.46 2.12 11.02
C PHE A 35 -6.52 1.13 10.33
N LEU A 36 -6.60 -0.17 10.67
CA LEU A 36 -5.74 -1.19 10.08
C LEU A 36 -6.00 -1.34 8.58
N GLU A 37 -7.25 -1.35 8.12
CA GLU A 37 -7.58 -1.39 6.70
C GLU A 37 -7.00 -0.20 5.93
N GLU A 38 -7.10 1.01 6.49
CA GLU A 38 -6.52 2.20 5.87
C GLU A 38 -5.00 2.11 5.78
N ARG A 39 -4.33 1.66 6.86
CA ARG A 39 -2.87 1.48 6.87
C ARG A 39 -2.42 0.40 5.90
N VAL A 40 -3.13 -0.73 5.81
CA VAL A 40 -2.82 -1.79 4.84
C VAL A 40 -2.90 -1.24 3.41
N ARG A 41 -4.01 -0.57 3.05
CA ARG A 41 -4.15 0.05 1.72
C ARG A 41 -3.05 1.06 1.42
N TYR A 42 -2.62 1.82 2.42
CA TYR A 42 -1.51 2.77 2.28
C TYR A 42 -0.18 2.05 1.97
N TYR A 43 0.15 1.02 2.75
CA TYR A 43 1.41 0.30 2.57
C TYR A 43 1.43 -0.56 1.31
N GLU A 44 0.31 -1.16 0.90
CA GLU A 44 0.20 -1.85 -0.39
C GLU A 44 0.53 -0.91 -1.56
N ARG A 45 -0.01 0.31 -1.54
CA ARG A 45 0.33 1.33 -2.56
C ARG A 45 1.80 1.72 -2.51
N LEU A 46 2.36 1.86 -1.31
CA LEU A 46 3.77 2.20 -1.13
C LEU A 46 4.69 1.09 -1.68
N VAL A 47 4.36 -0.17 -1.42
CA VAL A 47 5.09 -1.33 -1.95
C VAL A 47 4.98 -1.36 -3.49
N ALA A 48 3.79 -1.19 -4.04
CA ALA A 48 3.59 -1.17 -5.49
C ALA A 48 4.40 -0.06 -6.19
N LEU A 49 4.48 1.14 -5.58
CA LEU A 49 5.33 2.22 -6.08
C LEU A 49 6.81 1.85 -6.05
N ARG A 50 7.27 1.25 -4.95
CA ARG A 50 8.66 0.81 -4.82
C ARG A 50 9.01 -0.27 -5.85
N GLU A 51 8.12 -1.24 -6.06
CA GLU A 51 8.30 -2.28 -7.08
C GLU A 51 8.35 -1.69 -8.48
N ALA A 52 7.48 -0.73 -8.80
CA ALA A 52 7.51 -0.02 -10.07
C ALA A 52 8.85 0.74 -10.28
N GLU A 53 9.37 1.40 -9.24
CA GLU A 53 10.70 2.02 -9.30
C GLU A 53 11.83 1.01 -9.48
N GLU A 54 11.78 -0.13 -8.80
CA GLU A 54 12.79 -1.20 -8.93
C GLU A 54 12.77 -1.82 -10.34
N LEU A 55 11.58 -2.06 -10.92
CA LEU A 55 11.43 -2.50 -12.31
C LEU A 55 11.99 -1.47 -13.31
N LEU A 56 11.72 -0.18 -13.09
CA LEU A 56 12.25 0.89 -13.94
C LEU A 56 13.77 1.04 -13.82
N ARG A 57 14.35 0.82 -12.64
CA ARG A 57 15.82 0.81 -12.44
C ARG A 57 16.50 -0.35 -13.16
N GLY A 58 15.80 -1.48 -13.32
CA GLY A 58 16.29 -2.63 -14.08
C GLY A 58 16.30 -2.44 -15.60
N HIS A 59 15.60 -1.42 -16.12
CA HIS A 59 15.55 -1.13 -17.54
C HIS A 59 16.65 -0.15 -17.96
N PRO A 60 17.38 -0.43 -19.07
CA PRO A 60 18.33 0.54 -19.61
C PRO A 60 17.58 1.81 -20.00
N VAL A 61 18.06 2.95 -19.50
CA VAL A 61 17.58 4.26 -19.96
C VAL A 61 17.93 4.37 -21.44
N LEU A 62 16.91 4.31 -22.29
CA LEU A 62 17.10 4.41 -23.73
C LEU A 62 17.66 5.81 -24.07
N PRO A 63 18.62 5.92 -25.00
CA PRO A 63 19.12 7.20 -25.49
C PRO A 63 17.97 8.12 -25.91
N ARG A 64 18.11 9.42 -25.60
CA ARG A 64 17.15 10.43 -26.05
C ARG A 64 16.97 10.32 -27.57
N GLY A 65 15.71 10.21 -27.99
CA GLY A 65 15.33 10.09 -29.40
C GLY A 65 15.22 8.66 -29.94
N MET A 66 15.55 7.62 -29.16
CA MET A 66 15.42 6.23 -29.64
C MET A 66 13.97 5.86 -29.97
N VAL A 67 13.01 6.24 -29.12
CA VAL A 67 11.57 6.01 -29.37
C VAL A 67 11.10 6.74 -30.64
N VAL A 68 11.54 7.99 -30.84
CA VAL A 68 11.21 8.79 -32.03
C VAL A 68 11.80 8.16 -33.29
N ARG A 69 13.01 7.62 -33.21
CA ARG A 69 13.67 6.93 -34.32
C ARG A 69 12.94 5.63 -34.68
N MET A 70 12.61 4.80 -33.68
CA MET A 70 11.86 3.55 -33.88
C MET A 70 10.51 3.80 -34.56
N VAL A 71 9.75 4.81 -34.11
CA VAL A 71 8.44 5.14 -34.70
C VAL A 71 8.57 5.68 -36.12
N ARG A 72 9.66 6.41 -36.44
CA ARG A 72 9.93 6.87 -37.80
C ARG A 72 10.34 5.72 -38.72
N GLU A 73 11.25 4.86 -38.27
CA GLU A 73 11.70 3.70 -39.02
C GLU A 73 10.55 2.73 -39.33
N ASP A 74 9.64 2.49 -38.37
CA ASP A 74 8.45 1.64 -38.56
C ASP A 74 7.45 2.26 -39.54
N ARG A 75 7.26 3.58 -39.49
CA ARG A 75 6.40 4.32 -40.43
C ARG A 75 6.96 4.37 -41.85
N ASP A 76 8.27 4.54 -41.99
CA ASP A 76 8.93 4.66 -43.30
C ASP A 76 9.16 3.27 -43.95
N SER A 77 8.94 2.17 -43.22
CA SER A 77 9.11 0.79 -43.70
C SER A 77 7.80 0.12 -44.14
N GLY A 78 6.65 0.79 -44.05
CA GLY A 78 5.33 0.33 -44.53
C GLY A 78 4.81 1.15 -45.70
#